data_AF-A0A2M9PD03-F1
#
_entry.id   AF-A0A2M9PD03-F1
#
_cell.length_a   1.000
_cell.length_b   1.000
_cell.length_c   1.000
_cell.angle_alpha   90.00
_cell.angle_beta   90.00
_cell.angle_gamma   90.00
#
_symmetry.space_group_name_H-M   'P 1'
#
loop_
_entity.id
_entity.type
_entity.pdbx_description
1 polymer ?
#
loop_
_entity_poly.entity_id
_entity_poly.type
_entity_poly.pdbx_seq_one_letter_code
_entity_poly.pdbx_strand_id
1 'polypeptide(L)' 'MTFRIHPAETPEDVEDARRLFRAYVDSLGIDLGFQDVETELATLPGKYAPPGGAILLARDAGGRAVGCG' A
#
# COMPACT_ATOMS: atom_id res chain seq x y z
N MET A 1 2.06 -11.29 19.46
CA MET A 1 1.29 -10.49 18.48
C MET A 1 1.32 -11.25 17.17
N THR A 2 0.15 -11.57 16.61
CA THR A 2 0.05 -12.30 15.34
C THR A 2 -0.32 -11.32 14.25
N PHE A 3 0.39 -11.39 13.13
CA PHE A 3 0.08 -10.63 11.92
C PHE A 3 -0.36 -11.60 10.84
N ARG A 4 -1.32 -11.19 10.02
CA ARG A 4 -1.70 -11.92 8.80
C ARG A 4 -1.23 -11.12 7.60
N ILE A 5 -0.56 -11.80 6.68
CA ILE A 5 -0.12 -11.22 5.41
C ILE A 5 -0.97 -11.84 4.31
N HIS A 6 -1.55 -11.00 3.45
CA HIS A 6 -2.34 -11.44 2.30
C HIS A 6 -2.19 -10.46 1.13
N PRO A 7 -2.46 -10.88 -0.11
CA PRO A 7 -2.51 -9.96 -1.24
C PRO A 7 -3.66 -8.96 -1.09
N ALA A 8 -3.47 -7.74 -1.61
CA ALA A 8 -4.53 -6.76 -1.74
C ALA A 8 -5.44 -7.15 -2.91
N GLU A 9 -6.56 -7.80 -2.59
CA GLU A 9 -7.49 -8.34 -3.59
C GLU A 9 -8.78 -7.51 -3.67
N THR A 10 -9.06 -6.71 -2.64
CA THR A 10 -10.28 -5.89 -2.55
C THR A 10 -9.97 -4.40 -2.76
N PRO A 11 -10.96 -3.59 -3.16
CA PRO A 11 -10.81 -2.13 -3.19
C PRO A 11 -10.40 -1.55 -1.84
N GLU A 12 -10.92 -2.09 -0.74
CA GLU A 12 -10.58 -1.69 0.62
C GLU A 12 -9.10 -1.96 0.95
N ASP A 13 -8.57 -3.09 0.49
CA ASP A 13 -7.15 -3.41 0.63
C ASP A 13 -6.27 -2.42 -0.14
N VAL A 14 -6.64 -2.10 -1.38
CA VAL A 14 -5.90 -1.14 -2.20
C VAL A 14 -5.89 0.25 -1.54
N GLU A 15 -6.98 0.65 -0.92
CA GLU A 15 -7.05 1.91 -0.19
C GLU A 15 -6.21 1.89 1.10
N ASP A 16 -6.22 0.78 1.84
CA ASP A 16 -5.33 0.61 2.99
C ASP A 16 -3.85 0.66 2.58
N ALA A 17 -3.48 0.02 1.46
CA ALA A 17 -2.13 0.07 0.90
C ALA A 17 -1.75 1.49 0.50
N ARG A 18 -2.64 2.22 -0.20
CA ARG A 18 -2.46 3.63 -0.57
C ARG A 18 -2.18 4.49 0.66
N ARG A 19 -2.98 4.35 1.72
CA ARG A 19 -2.80 5.09 2.98
C ARG A 19 -1.43 4.80 3.61
N LEU A 20 -1.02 3.54 3.63
CA LEU A 20 0.26 3.13 4.21
C LEU A 20 1.46 3.63 3.38
N PHE A 21 1.38 3.57 2.05
CA PHE A 21 2.40 4.16 1.19
C PHE A 21 2.49 5.67 1.35
N ARG A 22 1.36 6.38 1.44
CA ARG A 22 1.33 7.81 1.75
C ARG A 22 2.04 8.10 3.06
N ALA A 23 1.65 7.41 4.13
CA ALA A 23 2.24 7.62 5.46
C ALA A 23 3.75 7.35 5.46
N TYR A 24 4.21 6.35 4.69
CA TYR A 24 5.63 6.09 4.50
C TYR A 24 6.33 7.25 3.79
N VAL A 25 5.80 7.73 2.66
CA VAL A 25 6.33 8.88 1.91
C VAL A 25 6.42 10.12 2.80
N ASP A 26 5.35 10.44 3.52
CA ASP A 26 5.30 11.58 4.45
C ASP A 26 6.34 11.44 5.56
N SER A 27 6.57 10.22 6.06
CA SER A 27 7.55 9.95 7.14
C SER A 27 9.00 10.14 6.71
N LEU A 28 9.30 9.97 5.41
CA LEU A 28 10.65 10.10 4.89
C LEU A 28 11.14 11.56 4.91
N GLY A 29 10.24 12.55 5.01
CA GLY A 29 10.60 13.97 5.06
C GLY A 29 11.34 14.48 3.82
N ILE A 30 11.31 13.71 2.74
CA ILE A 30 11.82 14.08 1.41
C ILE A 30 10.64 14.51 0.57
N ASP A 31 10.80 15.63 -0.13
CA ASP A 31 9.84 16.07 -1.14
C ASP A 31 9.93 15.13 -2.35
N LEU A 32 9.15 14.05 -2.31
CA LEU A 32 8.93 13.16 -3.45
C LEU A 32 7.95 13.79 -4.46
N GLY A 33 7.68 15.10 -4.37
CA GLY A 33 6.89 15.90 -5.30
C GLY A 33 7.41 15.98 -6.74
N PHE A 34 8.25 15.03 -7.17
CA PHE A 34 8.51 14.73 -8.56
C PHE A 34 7.27 14.09 -9.21
N GLN A 35 6.16 14.83 -9.29
CA GLN A 35 4.94 14.67 -10.13
C GLN A 35 4.27 13.28 -10.30
N ASP A 36 4.85 12.20 -9.80
CA ASP A 36 4.54 10.84 -10.21
C ASP A 36 4.20 9.95 -9.01
N VAL A 37 4.57 10.31 -7.77
CA VAL A 37 4.19 9.50 -6.59
C VAL A 37 2.69 9.57 -6.33
N GLU A 38 2.08 10.76 -6.40
CA GLU A 38 0.61 10.91 -6.32
C GLU A 38 -0.10 10.11 -7.41
N THR A 39 0.42 10.18 -8.63
CA THR A 39 -0.14 9.52 -9.81
C THR A 39 0.04 8.01 -9.74
N GLU A 40 1.20 7.54 -9.28
CA GLU A 40 1.50 6.12 -9.07
C GLU A 40 0.62 5.55 -7.95
N LEU A 41 0.43 6.30 -6.86
CA LEU A 41 -0.53 5.93 -5.82
C LEU A 41 -1.95 5.93 -6.38
N ALA A 42 -2.37 6.95 -7.12
CA ALA A 42 -3.69 7.04 -7.78
C ALA A 42 -4.00 5.80 -8.63
N THR A 43 -2.99 5.25 -9.30
CA THR A 43 -3.13 4.13 -10.23
C THR A 43 -3.03 2.74 -9.59
N LEU A 44 -2.90 2.62 -8.26
CA LEU A 44 -2.84 1.32 -7.58
C LEU A 44 -4.08 0.43 -7.90
N PRO A 45 -3.90 -0.90 -8.06
CA PRO A 45 -2.64 -1.65 -7.91
C PRO A 45 -1.67 -1.48 -9.09
N GLY A 46 -2.10 -0.91 -10.22
CA GLY A 46 -1.23 -0.46 -11.31
C GLY A 46 -0.22 -1.51 -11.78
N LYS A 47 1.07 -1.16 -11.73
CA LYS A 47 2.18 -2.07 -12.07
C LYS A 47 2.33 -3.28 -11.13
N TYR A 48 1.70 -3.24 -9.97
CA TYR A 48 1.68 -4.31 -8.98
C TYR A 48 0.49 -5.25 -9.15
N ALA A 49 -0.30 -5.10 -10.22
CA ALA A 49 -1.40 -6.01 -10.52
C ALA A 49 -0.88 -7.37 -11.07
N PRO A 50 -1.63 -8.47 -10.83
CA PRO A 50 -1.35 -9.76 -11.47
C PRO A 50 -1.33 -9.67 -13.00
N PRO A 51 -0.56 -10.52 -13.70
CA PRO A 51 0.27 -11.63 -13.19
C PRO A 51 1.71 -11.23 -12.83
N GLY A 52 2.12 -9.98 -13.09
CA GLY A 52 3.51 -9.53 -12.95
C GLY A 52 3.87 -8.96 -11.57
N GLY A 53 2.87 -8.70 -10.72
CA GLY A 53 3.07 -8.16 -9.38
C GLY A 53 1.94 -8.53 -8.44
N ALA A 54 2.15 -8.20 -7.16
CA ALA A 54 1.14 -8.21 -6.12
C ALA A 54 1.48 -7.10 -5.12
N ILE A 55 0.46 -6.53 -4.50
CA ILE A 55 0.62 -5.73 -3.27
C ILE A 55 0.26 -6.66 -2.13
N LEU A 56 1.11 -6.74 -1.12
CA LEU A 56 0.86 -7.49 0.11
C LEU A 56 0.48 -6.52 1.22
N LEU A 57 -0.50 -6.92 2.03
CA LEU A 57 -0.90 -6.22 3.24
C LEU A 57 -0.64 -7.05 4.46
N ALA A 58 -0.09 -6.42 5.49
CA ALA A 58 0.00 -6.96 6.84
C ALA A 58 -1.11 -6.37 7.71
N ARG A 59 -1.94 -7.24 8.30
CA ARG A 59 -2.99 -6.86 9.25
C ARG A 59 -2.69 -7.37 10.66
N ASP A 60 -2.99 -6.55 11.66
CA ASP A 60 -2.95 -6.97 13.06
C ASP A 60 -4.15 -7.88 13.41
N ALA A 61 -4.17 -8.41 14.64
CA ALA A 61 -5.26 -9.27 15.11
C ALA A 61 -6.64 -8.58 15.14
N GLY A 62 -6.68 -7.24 15.11
CA GLY A 62 -7.90 -6.44 15.02
C GLY A 62 -8.33 -6.12 13.58
N GLY A 63 -7.63 -6.65 12.57
CA GLY A 63 -7.92 -6.44 11.15
C GLY A 63 -7.41 -5.11 10.60
N ARG A 64 -6.67 -4.31 11.39
CA ARG A 64 -6.12 -3.03 10.91
C ARG A 64 -4.88 -3.29 10.05
N ALA A 65 -4.82 -2.66 8.90
CA ALA A 65 -3.62 -2.66 8.07
C ALA A 65 -2.50 -1.87 8.77
N VAL A 66 -1.36 -2.53 8.97
CA VAL A 66 -0.18 -2.00 9.68
C VAL A 66 1.07 -1.96 8.82
N GLY A 67 1.04 -2.55 7.63
CA GLY A 67 2.15 -2.51 6.66
C GLY A 67 1.71 -2.97 5.27
N CYS A 68 2.42 -2.51 4.24
CA CYS A 68 2.21 -2.89 2.84
C CYS A 68 3.55 -3.00 2.10
N GLY A 69 3.60 -3.79 1.02
CA GLY A 69 4.79 -3.94 0.17
C GLY A 69 4.60 -4.84 -1.04
#